data_AF-A0A928MCP5-F1
#
_entry.id   AF-A0A928MCP5-F1
#
_cell.length_a   1.000
_cell.length_b   1.000
_cell.length_c   1.000
_cell.angle_alpha   90.00
_cell.angle_beta   90.00
_cell.angle_gamma   90.00
#
_symmetry.space_group_name_H-M   'P 1'
#
loop_
_entity.id
_entity.type
_entity.pdbx_description
1 polymer ?
#
loop_
_entity_poly.entity_id
_entity_poly.type
_entity_poly.pdbx_seq_one_letter_code
_entity_poly.pdbx_strand_id
1 'polypeptide(L)'
;MAKFIYEFEGVRGRTMKLYDTKVVIATDVTFGSIITGNATDGEKTIFLSDVVGVQFKKSGALIGYLQFETPSSQMNNKSDNAFSENTFTFENNKNGITNELMEALYNYIVDRVEELKYGVPILNETPDFDALIAQIAEERAKEAALAAALERYEAPAEEQPSGKKCELCGGYFDHLTYCKIKDDFGTRFRNICDDCIIKYKAKPQK
;
A
#
# COMPACT_ATOMS: atom_id res chain seq x y z
N MET A 1 -24.27 20.50 -8.86
CA MET A 1 -23.03 20.19 -8.12
C MET A 1 -22.55 18.83 -8.59
N ALA A 2 -21.24 18.66 -8.80
CA ALA A 2 -20.69 17.38 -9.24
C ALA A 2 -20.75 16.35 -8.11
N LYS A 3 -21.34 15.17 -8.36
CA LYS A 3 -21.40 14.07 -7.39
C LYS A 3 -20.07 13.32 -7.37
N PHE A 4 -19.44 13.23 -6.21
CA PHE A 4 -18.24 12.41 -6.01
C PHE A 4 -18.57 10.92 -6.16
N ILE A 5 -17.70 10.18 -6.85
CA ILE A 5 -17.86 8.75 -7.08
C ILE A 5 -16.75 7.99 -6.35
N TYR A 6 -15.49 8.24 -6.70
CA TYR A 6 -14.37 7.52 -6.12
C TYR A 6 -13.04 8.27 -6.24
N GLU A 7 -12.08 7.89 -5.40
CA GLU A 7 -10.69 8.39 -5.45
C GLU A 7 -9.71 7.24 -5.66
N PHE A 8 -8.91 7.37 -6.71
CA PHE A 8 -7.89 6.41 -7.11
C PHE A 8 -6.51 6.93 -6.71
N GLU A 9 -5.78 6.09 -6.00
CA GLU A 9 -4.39 6.36 -5.63
C GLU A 9 -3.46 5.68 -6.64
N GLY A 10 -2.97 6.48 -7.59
CA GLY A 10 -2.07 6.01 -8.63
C GLY A 10 -0.65 5.84 -8.12
N VAL A 11 0.30 5.83 -9.06
CA VAL A 11 1.73 5.76 -8.74
C VAL A 11 2.42 7.06 -9.14
N ARG A 12 3.67 7.23 -8.69
CA ARG A 12 4.50 8.42 -8.97
C ARG A 12 3.85 9.74 -8.52
N GLY A 13 3.19 9.71 -7.36
CA GLY A 13 2.54 10.88 -6.76
C GLY A 13 1.26 11.30 -7.48
N ARG A 14 0.61 10.42 -8.24
CA ARG A 14 -0.63 10.76 -8.94
C ARG A 14 -1.84 10.26 -8.17
N THR A 15 -2.81 11.14 -7.96
CA THR A 15 -4.14 10.78 -7.46
C THR A 15 -5.20 11.26 -8.45
N MET A 16 -6.33 10.54 -8.50
CA MET A 16 -7.43 10.90 -9.38
C MET A 16 -8.76 10.77 -8.66
N LYS A 17 -9.51 11.88 -8.59
CA LYS A 17 -10.88 11.92 -8.06
C LYS A 17 -11.86 11.93 -9.22
N LEU A 18 -12.73 10.93 -9.26
CA LEU A 18 -13.79 10.81 -10.23
C LEU A 18 -15.10 11.40 -9.68
N TYR A 19 -15.72 12.25 -10.49
CA TYR A 19 -17.06 12.77 -10.27
C TYR A 19 -17.93 12.44 -11.49
N ASP A 20 -19.25 12.55 -11.32
CA ASP A 20 -20.24 12.34 -12.38
C ASP A 20 -20.08 13.22 -13.63
N THR A 21 -19.36 14.33 -13.53
CA THR A 21 -19.25 15.37 -14.59
C THR A 21 -17.81 15.81 -14.86
N LYS A 22 -16.86 15.35 -14.04
CA LYS A 22 -15.47 15.78 -14.13
C LYS A 22 -14.54 14.76 -13.50
N VAL A 23 -13.28 14.84 -13.86
CA VAL A 23 -12.16 14.17 -13.18
C VAL A 23 -11.21 15.24 -12.67
N VAL A 24 -10.62 14.99 -11.51
CA VAL A 24 -9.57 15.82 -10.93
C VAL A 24 -8.33 14.98 -10.76
N ILE A 25 -7.24 15.33 -11.44
CA ILE A 25 -5.94 14.65 -11.31
C ILE A 25 -5.02 15.56 -10.52
N ALA A 26 -4.49 15.08 -9.40
CA ALA A 26 -3.47 15.78 -8.64
C ALA A 26 -2.10 15.09 -8.79
N THR A 27 -1.04 15.90 -8.72
CA THR A 27 0.34 15.43 -8.79
C THR A 27 1.14 15.97 -7.61
N ASP A 28 1.53 15.05 -6.73
CA ASP A 28 2.40 15.36 -5.61
C ASP A 28 3.86 15.47 -6.07
N VAL A 29 4.56 16.46 -5.53
CA VAL A 29 6.00 16.62 -5.71
C VAL A 29 6.71 15.48 -4.98
N THR A 30 7.32 14.57 -5.73
CA THR A 30 8.15 13.50 -5.17
C THR A 30 9.61 13.96 -5.05
N PHE A 31 10.40 13.34 -4.17
CA PHE A 31 11.83 13.67 -3.99
C PHE A 31 12.63 13.66 -5.31
N GLY A 32 12.23 12.79 -6.26
CA GLY A 32 12.80 12.72 -7.61
C GLY A 32 12.39 13.86 -8.55
N SER A 33 11.22 14.49 -8.37
CA SER A 33 10.80 15.63 -9.18
C SER A 33 11.45 16.96 -8.75
N ILE A 34 11.87 17.05 -7.49
CA ILE A 34 12.71 18.16 -6.98
C ILE A 34 14.11 18.11 -7.61
N ILE A 35 14.72 16.92 -7.69
CA ILE A 35 16.07 16.74 -8.26
C ILE A 35 16.08 16.99 -9.78
N THR A 36 14.99 16.68 -10.48
CA THR A 36 14.88 16.85 -11.94
C THR A 36 14.33 18.21 -12.39
N GLY A 37 14.01 19.11 -11.45
CA GLY A 37 13.56 20.48 -11.77
C GLY A 37 12.12 20.57 -12.30
N ASN A 38 11.36 19.48 -12.30
CA ASN A 38 9.95 19.41 -12.72
C ASN A 38 9.00 19.37 -11.50
N ALA A 39 9.30 20.17 -10.49
CA ALA A 39 8.50 20.27 -9.27
C ALA A 39 7.33 21.26 -9.49
N THR A 40 6.24 20.79 -10.08
CA THR A 40 4.95 21.46 -10.06
C THR A 40 3.97 20.59 -9.29
N ASP A 41 3.62 21.04 -8.08
CA ASP A 41 2.38 20.62 -7.43
C ASP A 41 1.22 21.16 -8.28
N GLY A 42 0.36 20.27 -8.73
CA GLY A 42 -0.60 20.59 -9.76
C GLY A 42 -1.86 19.75 -9.64
N GLU A 43 -2.98 20.43 -9.45
CA GLU A 43 -4.30 19.85 -9.60
C GLU A 43 -4.89 20.29 -10.94
N LYS A 44 -5.31 19.31 -11.74
CA LYS A 44 -6.01 19.52 -13.00
C LYS A 44 -7.43 19.02 -12.88
N THR A 45 -8.39 19.94 -12.99
CA THR A 45 -9.79 19.60 -13.23
C THR A 45 -10.05 19.46 -14.73
N ILE A 46 -10.64 18.35 -15.14
CA ILE A 46 -11.02 18.02 -16.50
C ILE A 46 -12.52 17.73 -16.52
N PHE A 47 -13.31 18.61 -17.14
CA PHE A 47 -14.75 18.37 -17.32
C PHE A 47 -14.96 17.32 -18.40
N LEU A 48 -15.79 16.32 -18.13
CA LEU A 48 -16.05 15.22 -19.07
C LEU A 48 -16.74 15.71 -20.35
N SER A 49 -17.51 16.82 -20.28
CA SER A 49 -18.08 17.49 -21.45
C SER A 49 -17.03 18.00 -22.44
N ASP A 50 -15.83 18.32 -21.93
CA ASP A 50 -14.74 18.92 -22.71
C ASP A 50 -13.72 17.87 -23.18
N VAL A 51 -13.86 16.61 -22.76
CA VAL A 51 -12.99 15.51 -23.16
C VAL A 51 -13.31 15.14 -24.60
N VAL A 52 -12.35 15.22 -25.51
CA VAL A 52 -12.53 14.79 -26.92
C VAL A 52 -12.15 13.33 -27.16
N GLY A 53 -11.34 12.76 -26.28
CA GLY A 53 -10.89 11.38 -26.34
C GLY A 53 -10.30 10.91 -25.02
N VAL A 54 -10.30 9.60 -24.81
CA VAL A 54 -9.67 8.95 -23.65
C VAL A 54 -8.76 7.85 -24.18
N GLN A 55 -7.51 7.82 -23.73
CA GLN A 55 -6.57 6.74 -24.04
C GLN A 55 -6.35 5.87 -22.81
N PHE A 56 -6.36 4.55 -23.01
CA PHE A 56 -6.09 3.57 -21.96
C PHE A 56 -4.97 2.63 -22.37
N LYS A 57 -4.05 2.40 -21.43
CA LYS A 57 -3.01 1.38 -21.55
C LYS A 57 -2.94 0.58 -20.25
N LYS A 58 -3.11 -0.74 -20.36
CA LYS A 58 -2.90 -1.68 -19.25
C LYS A 58 -1.47 -1.61 -18.71
N SER A 59 -1.33 -1.79 -17.40
CA SER A 59 -0.05 -1.98 -16.74
C SER A 59 0.49 -3.38 -17.04
N GLY A 60 1.78 -3.47 -17.37
CA GLY A 60 2.51 -4.71 -17.62
C GLY A 60 3.96 -4.57 -17.18
N ALA A 61 4.92 -4.85 -18.07
CA ALA A 61 6.34 -4.54 -17.82
C ALA A 61 6.61 -3.02 -17.68
N LEU A 62 5.68 -2.21 -18.18
CA LEU A 62 5.68 -0.75 -18.05
C LEU A 62 4.42 -0.31 -17.30
N ILE A 63 4.49 0.90 -16.76
CA ILE A 63 3.38 1.60 -16.10
C ILE A 63 2.16 1.72 -17.03
N GLY A 64 0.97 1.47 -16.47
CA GLY A 64 -0.31 1.70 -17.14
C GLY A 64 -0.74 3.15 -17.02
N TYR A 65 -1.63 3.60 -17.90
CA TYR A 65 -2.18 4.95 -17.82
C TYR A 65 -3.61 5.07 -18.35
N LEU A 66 -4.28 6.10 -17.85
CA LEU A 66 -5.49 6.68 -18.40
C LEU A 66 -5.21 8.14 -18.73
N GLN A 67 -5.35 8.54 -20.00
CA GLN A 67 -5.04 9.89 -20.46
C GLN A 67 -6.26 10.54 -21.08
N PHE A 68 -6.58 11.75 -20.63
CA PHE A 68 -7.70 12.54 -21.11
C PHE A 68 -7.22 13.55 -22.16
N GLU A 69 -7.86 13.54 -23.31
CA GLU A 69 -7.61 14.51 -24.38
C GLU A 69 -8.64 15.62 -24.32
N THR A 70 -8.19 16.88 -24.38
CA THR A 70 -9.06 18.06 -24.40
C THR A 70 -8.68 18.94 -25.60
N PRO A 71 -9.60 19.78 -26.14
CA PRO A 71 -9.34 20.64 -27.30
C PRO A 71 -8.16 21.59 -27.09
N SER A 72 -7.89 21.99 -25.84
CA SER A 72 -6.69 22.74 -25.48
C SER A 72 -5.49 21.81 -25.30
N SER A 73 -4.99 21.22 -26.39
CA SER A 73 -3.62 20.72 -26.38
C SER A 73 -2.69 21.93 -26.48
N GLN A 74 -2.40 22.56 -25.34
CA GLN A 74 -1.13 23.28 -25.26
C GLN A 74 -0.06 22.26 -25.61
N MET A 75 0.62 22.53 -26.73
CA MET A 75 1.68 21.74 -27.32
C MET A 75 2.70 21.39 -26.22
N ASN A 76 2.58 20.20 -25.64
CA ASN A 76 3.53 19.74 -24.63
C ASN A 76 4.79 19.29 -25.39
N ASN A 77 5.62 20.25 -25.75
CA ASN A 77 6.93 20.02 -26.33
C ASN A 77 7.82 19.32 -25.29
N LYS A 78 7.77 17.99 -25.20
CA LYS A 78 8.87 17.07 -24.85
C LYS A 78 8.37 15.64 -24.63
N SER A 79 8.85 14.74 -25.50
CA SER A 79 9.16 13.31 -25.36
C SER A 79 8.34 12.32 -24.50
N ASP A 80 7.48 12.70 -23.56
CA ASP A 80 6.94 11.76 -22.57
C ASP A 80 5.46 11.99 -22.21
N ASN A 81 4.55 11.43 -23.03
CA ASN A 81 3.09 11.49 -22.84
C ASN A 81 2.60 10.94 -21.48
N ALA A 82 3.41 10.09 -20.82
CA ALA A 82 3.08 9.48 -19.52
C ALA A 82 3.17 10.46 -18.34
N PHE A 83 3.75 11.64 -18.51
CA PHE A 83 3.91 12.64 -17.43
C PHE A 83 3.09 13.91 -17.64
N SER A 84 2.14 13.89 -18.59
CA SER A 84 1.24 15.03 -18.79
C SER A 84 0.31 15.24 -17.58
N GLU A 85 -0.14 16.48 -17.36
CA GLU A 85 -1.11 16.80 -16.30
C GLU A 85 -2.46 16.09 -16.51
N ASN A 86 -2.78 15.69 -17.74
CA ASN A 86 -4.03 15.02 -18.10
C ASN A 86 -3.91 13.48 -18.04
N THR A 87 -2.83 12.97 -17.45
CA THR A 87 -2.55 11.53 -17.37
C THR A 87 -2.60 11.06 -15.92
N PHE A 88 -3.45 10.07 -15.66
CA PHE A 88 -3.39 9.26 -14.45
C PHE A 88 -2.57 8.01 -14.73
N THR A 89 -1.65 7.65 -13.84
CA THR A 89 -0.75 6.50 -14.02
C THR A 89 -0.91 5.50 -12.89
N PHE A 90 -0.87 4.22 -13.23
CA PHE A 90 -1.12 3.12 -12.29
C PHE A 90 -0.23 1.91 -12.57
N GLU A 91 -0.08 1.05 -11.56
CA GLU A 91 0.56 -0.26 -11.66
C GLU A 91 -0.45 -1.34 -11.24
N ASN A 92 -0.46 -2.46 -11.95
CA ASN A 92 -1.39 -3.56 -11.64
C ASN A 92 -1.09 -4.15 -10.26
N ASN A 93 -2.15 -4.40 -9.48
CA ASN A 93 -2.12 -4.92 -8.10
C ASN A 93 -1.39 -3.99 -7.11
N LYS A 94 -1.42 -2.68 -7.35
CA LYS A 94 -0.86 -1.68 -6.43
C LYS A 94 -1.94 -0.69 -6.02
N ASN A 95 -1.97 -0.31 -4.75
CA ASN A 95 -2.95 0.61 -4.17
C ASN A 95 -4.42 0.18 -4.43
N GLY A 96 -4.68 -1.13 -4.51
CA GLY A 96 -6.00 -1.67 -4.85
C GLY A 96 -6.41 -1.50 -6.31
N ILE A 97 -5.50 -1.09 -7.19
CA ILE A 97 -5.78 -0.90 -8.63
C ILE A 97 -5.41 -2.17 -9.40
N THR A 98 -6.35 -2.67 -10.21
CA THR A 98 -6.13 -3.77 -11.16
C THR A 98 -6.34 -3.30 -12.60
N ASN A 99 -5.80 -4.04 -13.57
CA ASN A 99 -6.04 -3.78 -14.99
C ASN A 99 -7.53 -3.87 -15.33
N GLU A 100 -8.25 -4.81 -14.72
CA GLU A 100 -9.69 -5.02 -14.90
C GLU A 100 -10.49 -3.82 -14.37
N LEU A 101 -10.12 -3.30 -13.20
CA LEU A 101 -10.71 -2.07 -12.65
C LEU A 101 -10.49 -0.87 -13.56
N MET A 102 -9.25 -0.69 -14.04
CA MET A 102 -8.93 0.46 -14.89
C MET A 102 -9.57 0.37 -16.27
N GLU A 103 -9.79 -0.84 -16.79
CA GLU A 103 -10.54 -1.07 -18.02
C GLU A 103 -12.03 -0.78 -17.82
N ALA A 104 -12.62 -1.23 -16.71
CA ALA A 104 -14.00 -0.89 -16.36
C ALA A 104 -14.18 0.62 -16.20
N LEU A 105 -13.24 1.30 -15.52
CA LEU A 105 -13.21 2.75 -15.37
C LEU A 105 -13.09 3.47 -16.72
N TYR A 106 -12.22 2.99 -17.61
CA TYR A 106 -12.08 3.54 -18.96
C TYR A 106 -13.42 3.49 -19.71
N ASN A 107 -14.07 2.32 -19.72
CA ASN A 107 -15.36 2.17 -20.40
C ASN A 107 -16.44 3.07 -19.77
N TYR A 108 -16.51 3.12 -18.44
CA TYR A 108 -17.42 4.01 -17.71
C TYR A 108 -17.22 5.48 -18.12
N ILE A 109 -15.98 5.95 -18.18
CA ILE A 109 -15.67 7.33 -18.57
C ILE A 109 -16.07 7.59 -20.03
N VAL A 110 -15.76 6.66 -20.94
CA VAL A 110 -16.13 6.79 -22.36
C VAL A 110 -17.65 6.90 -22.50
N ASP A 111 -18.40 5.99 -21.89
CA ASP A 111 -19.87 6.01 -21.93
C ASP A 111 -20.41 7.33 -21.37
N ARG A 112 -19.81 7.83 -20.28
CA ARG A 112 -20.21 9.09 -19.65
C ARG A 112 -19.90 10.31 -20.52
N VAL A 113 -18.76 10.34 -21.20
CA VAL A 113 -18.40 11.41 -22.14
C VAL A 113 -19.39 11.45 -23.30
N GLU A 114 -19.74 10.30 -23.86
CA GLU A 114 -20.71 10.19 -24.94
C GLU A 114 -22.11 10.63 -24.50
N GLU A 115 -22.56 10.19 -23.32
CA GLU A 115 -23.85 10.60 -22.74
C GLU A 115 -23.91 12.13 -22.56
N LEU A 116 -22.86 12.75 -22.03
CA LEU A 116 -22.81 14.20 -21.80
C LEU A 116 -22.79 15.01 -23.10
N LYS A 117 -22.21 14.49 -24.18
CA LYS A 117 -22.11 15.18 -25.47
C LYS A 117 -23.34 15.03 -26.33
N TYR A 118 -23.89 13.82 -26.38
CA TYR A 118 -24.91 13.45 -27.36
C TYR A 118 -26.27 13.16 -26.72
N GLY A 119 -26.36 13.10 -25.39
CA GLY A 119 -27.60 12.83 -24.67
C GLY A 119 -28.13 11.41 -24.88
N VAL A 120 -27.29 10.49 -25.36
CA VAL A 120 -27.65 9.09 -25.60
C VAL A 120 -27.04 8.25 -24.48
N PRO A 121 -27.84 7.59 -23.63
CA PRO A 121 -27.32 6.60 -22.71
C PRO A 121 -26.84 5.39 -23.53
N ILE A 122 -25.53 5.13 -23.52
CA ILE A 122 -24.96 3.98 -24.22
C ILE A 122 -25.22 2.72 -23.39
N LEU A 123 -25.92 1.76 -24.01
CA LEU A 123 -26.30 0.45 -23.47
C LEU A 123 -25.14 -0.56 -23.51
N ASN A 124 -23.92 -0.17 -23.14
CA ASN A 124 -22.88 -1.18 -23.04
C ASN A 124 -23.14 -2.03 -21.80
N GLU A 125 -23.10 -3.36 -21.96
CA GLU A 125 -23.01 -4.35 -20.87
C GLU A 125 -21.63 -4.22 -20.18
N THR A 126 -21.27 -3.02 -19.76
CA THR A 126 -20.07 -2.81 -18.96
C THR A 126 -20.25 -3.51 -17.62
N PRO A 127 -19.19 -4.12 -17.07
CA PRO A 127 -19.21 -4.55 -15.68
C PRO A 127 -19.71 -3.37 -14.83
N ASP A 128 -20.72 -3.61 -14.01
CA ASP A 128 -21.33 -2.58 -13.17
C ASP A 128 -20.22 -1.91 -12.35
N PHE A 129 -19.78 -0.74 -12.83
CA PHE A 129 -18.65 -0.03 -12.27
C PHE A 129 -18.97 0.40 -10.84
N ASP A 130 -20.24 0.74 -10.57
CA ASP A 130 -20.70 1.05 -9.22
C ASP A 130 -20.58 -0.18 -8.31
N ALA A 131 -20.92 -1.38 -8.81
CA ALA A 131 -20.74 -2.62 -8.05
C ALA A 131 -19.26 -2.93 -7.79
N LEU A 132 -18.38 -2.71 -8.76
CA LEU A 132 -16.94 -2.96 -8.61
C LEU A 132 -16.33 -1.97 -7.59
N ILE A 133 -16.71 -0.70 -7.66
CA ILE A 133 -16.29 0.32 -6.69
C ILE A 133 -16.81 0.00 -5.28
N ALA A 134 -18.05 -0.47 -5.15
CA ALA A 134 -18.62 -0.87 -3.87
C ALA A 134 -17.84 -2.03 -3.24
N GLN A 135 -17.46 -3.04 -4.03
CA GLN A 135 -16.63 -4.16 -3.56
C GLN A 135 -15.27 -3.70 -3.06
N ILE A 136 -14.57 -2.87 -3.84
CA ILE A 136 -13.25 -2.34 -3.46
C ILE A 136 -13.35 -1.48 -2.19
N ALA A 137 -14.39 -0.64 -2.08
CA ALA A 137 -14.61 0.19 -0.91
C ALA A 137 -14.83 -0.67 0.36
N GLU A 138 -15.56 -1.77 0.24
CA GLU A 138 -15.77 -2.73 1.33
C GLU A 138 -14.46 -3.42 1.75
N GLU A 139 -13.65 -3.87 0.78
CA GLU A 139 -12.35 -4.51 1.05
C GLU A 139 -11.39 -3.55 1.76
N ARG A 140 -11.26 -2.31 1.26
CA ARG A 140 -10.40 -1.29 1.90
C ARG A 140 -10.89 -0.93 3.31
N ALA A 141 -12.21 -0.91 3.54
CA ALA A 141 -12.75 -0.68 4.88
C ALA A 141 -12.39 -1.83 5.85
N LYS A 142 -12.40 -3.09 5.38
CA LYS A 142 -11.96 -4.25 6.18
C LYS A 142 -10.47 -4.19 6.50
N GLU A 143 -9.62 -3.85 5.53
CA GLU A 143 -8.19 -3.70 5.74
C GLU A 143 -7.87 -2.59 6.74
N ALA A 144 -8.52 -1.42 6.62
CA ALA A 144 -8.37 -0.32 7.56
C ALA A 144 -8.83 -0.70 8.98
N ALA A 145 -9.93 -1.45 9.11
CA ALA A 145 -10.41 -1.94 10.39
C ALA A 145 -9.42 -2.94 11.03
N LEU A 146 -8.82 -3.82 10.24
CA LEU A 146 -7.80 -4.76 10.71
C LEU A 146 -6.53 -4.03 11.15
N ALA A 147 -6.05 -3.07 10.36
CA ALA A 147 -4.88 -2.26 10.72
C ALA A 147 -5.11 -1.51 12.04
N ALA A 148 -6.27 -0.87 12.19
CA ALA A 148 -6.64 -0.19 13.43
C ALA A 148 -6.76 -1.14 14.63
N ALA A 149 -7.17 -2.39 14.41
CA ALA A 149 -7.20 -3.42 15.45
C ALA A 149 -5.79 -3.86 15.87
N LEU A 150 -4.87 -4.00 14.90
CA LEU A 150 -3.47 -4.34 15.16
C LEU A 150 -2.73 -3.23 15.90
N GLU A 151 -2.98 -1.96 15.58
CA GLU A 151 -2.38 -0.83 16.32
C GLU A 151 -2.82 -0.79 17.79
N ARG A 152 -4.02 -1.28 18.09
CA ARG A 152 -4.53 -1.39 19.48
C ARG A 152 -4.14 -2.69 20.16
N TYR A 153 -3.52 -3.62 19.44
CA TYR A 153 -3.06 -4.87 20.02
C TYR A 153 -1.80 -4.61 20.84
N GLU A 154 -1.99 -4.43 22.14
CA GLU A 154 -0.90 -4.55 23.09
C GLU A 154 -0.60 -6.03 23.26
N ALA A 155 0.60 -6.45 22.82
CA ALA A 155 1.06 -7.80 23.09
C ALA A 155 0.99 -8.03 24.61
N PRO A 156 0.40 -9.13 25.09
CA PRO A 156 0.43 -9.44 26.50
C PRO A 156 1.89 -9.41 26.96
N ALA A 157 2.16 -8.70 28.05
CA ALA A 157 3.49 -8.66 28.63
C ALA A 157 3.97 -10.11 28.79
N GLU A 158 5.08 -10.46 28.12
CA GLU A 158 5.75 -11.73 28.42
C GLU A 158 6.00 -11.74 29.93
N GLU A 159 5.31 -12.62 30.65
CA GLU A 159 5.61 -12.88 32.05
C GLU A 159 7.08 -13.26 32.09
N GLN A 160 7.93 -12.32 32.53
CA GLN A 160 9.35 -12.61 32.71
C GLN A 160 9.40 -13.74 33.73
N PRO A 161 9.96 -14.91 33.36
CA PRO A 161 10.03 -16.03 34.29
C PRO A 161 10.78 -15.58 35.53
N SER A 162 10.13 -15.68 36.69
CA SER A 162 10.71 -15.30 37.97
C SER A 162 11.91 -16.19 38.29
N GLY A 163 12.99 -15.60 38.80
CA GLY A 163 14.17 -16.33 39.26
C GLY A 163 15.44 -16.03 38.46
N LYS A 164 16.50 -16.77 38.74
CA LYS A 164 17.80 -16.66 38.07
C LYS A 164 17.93 -17.73 36.99
N LYS A 165 18.54 -17.38 35.87
CA LYS A 165 18.75 -18.30 34.75
C LYS A 165 19.93 -19.23 35.00
N CYS A 166 19.69 -20.54 34.95
CA CYS A 166 20.73 -21.56 34.99
C CYS A 166 21.61 -21.45 33.73
N GLU A 167 22.92 -21.32 33.91
CA GLU A 167 23.88 -21.13 32.81
C GLU A 167 24.16 -22.40 31.98
N LEU A 168 23.52 -23.52 32.32
CA LEU A 168 23.62 -24.78 31.56
C LEU A 168 22.33 -25.16 30.84
N CYS A 169 21.20 -25.24 31.55
CA CYS A 169 19.93 -25.64 30.93
C CYS A 169 19.09 -24.45 30.42
N GLY A 170 19.43 -23.22 30.82
CA GLY A 170 18.68 -22.02 30.44
C GLY A 170 17.34 -21.83 31.17
N GLY A 171 16.93 -22.76 32.04
CA GLY A 171 15.74 -22.62 32.89
C GLY A 171 15.91 -21.59 34.01
N TYR A 172 14.80 -21.10 34.55
CA TYR A 172 14.76 -20.11 35.62
C TYR A 172 14.42 -20.78 36.96
N PHE A 173 15.18 -20.46 37.99
CA PHE A 173 15.06 -21.06 39.32
C PHE A 173 15.27 -20.00 40.40
N ASP A 174 14.55 -20.11 41.51
CA ASP A 174 14.69 -19.18 42.66
C ASP A 174 16.07 -19.25 43.29
N HIS A 175 16.68 -20.44 43.25
CA HIS A 175 18.00 -20.71 43.79
C HIS A 175 18.91 -21.31 42.72
N LEU A 176 20.12 -20.77 42.60
CA LEU A 176 21.20 -21.34 41.81
C LEU A 176 22.43 -21.46 42.69
N THR A 177 23.19 -22.52 42.49
CA THR A 177 24.43 -22.76 43.22
C THR A 177 25.62 -22.43 42.32
N TYR A 178 26.58 -21.69 42.86
CA TYR A 178 27.84 -21.41 42.17
C TYR A 178 28.73 -22.66 42.22
N CYS A 179 28.96 -23.27 41.06
CA CYS A 179 29.63 -24.56 40.96
C CYS A 179 30.84 -24.50 40.02
N LYS A 180 31.87 -25.28 40.36
CA LYS A 180 33.00 -25.58 39.48
C LYS A 180 32.64 -26.79 38.62
N ILE A 181 32.67 -26.61 37.30
CA ILE A 181 32.42 -27.64 36.29
C ILE A 181 33.68 -27.86 35.46
N LYS A 182 33.91 -29.10 35.05
CA LYS A 182 34.89 -29.48 34.04
C LYS A 182 34.14 -29.95 32.80
N ASP A 183 34.19 -29.17 31.74
CA ASP A 183 33.59 -29.48 30.43
C ASP A 183 34.69 -29.59 29.35
N ASP A 184 34.29 -29.83 28.10
CA ASP A 184 35.21 -29.98 26.96
C ASP A 184 36.02 -28.70 26.68
N PHE A 185 35.60 -27.56 27.23
CA PHE A 185 36.30 -26.28 27.11
C PHE A 185 37.10 -25.91 28.38
N GLY A 186 37.34 -26.89 29.24
CA GLY A 186 38.18 -26.75 30.43
C GLY A 186 37.38 -26.60 31.72
N THR A 187 38.00 -25.95 32.71
CA THR A 187 37.38 -25.75 34.03
C THR A 187 36.75 -24.36 34.10
N ARG A 188 35.44 -24.32 34.37
CA ARG A 188 34.65 -23.07 34.43
C ARG A 188 33.80 -23.04 35.69
N PHE A 189 33.43 -21.84 36.10
CA PHE A 189 32.52 -21.63 37.23
C PHE A 189 31.21 -21.05 36.71
N ARG A 190 30.08 -21.60 37.16
CA ARG A 190 28.75 -21.27 36.65
C ARG A 190 27.71 -21.30 37.76
N ASN A 191 26.69 -20.44 37.67
CA ASN A 191 25.48 -20.57 38.49
C ASN A 191 24.52 -21.55 37.83
N ILE A 192 24.25 -22.68 38.49
CA ILE A 192 23.49 -23.78 37.90
C ILE A 192 22.44 -24.31 38.88
N CYS A 193 21.38 -24.92 38.34
CA CYS A 193 20.33 -25.57 39.13
C CYS A 193 20.77 -26.94 39.64
N ASP A 194 20.08 -27.46 40.65
CA ASP A 194 20.43 -28.72 41.32
C ASP A 194 20.46 -29.93 40.37
N ASP A 195 19.55 -29.98 39.40
CA ASP A 195 19.55 -31.02 38.37
C ASP A 195 20.84 -30.98 37.53
N CYS A 196 21.33 -29.78 37.20
CA CYS A 196 22.58 -29.61 36.48
C CYS A 196 23.79 -29.96 37.35
N ILE A 197 23.73 -29.74 38.68
CA ILE A 197 24.78 -30.19 39.60
C ILE A 197 24.91 -31.71 39.54
N ILE A 198 23.79 -32.43 39.63
CA ILE A 198 23.74 -33.89 39.59
C ILE A 198 24.22 -34.41 38.22
N LYS A 199 23.65 -33.88 37.13
CA LYS A 199 23.94 -34.30 35.76
C LYS A 199 25.41 -34.14 35.39
N TYR A 200 26.00 -32.99 35.74
CA TYR A 200 27.39 -32.66 35.38
C TYR A 200 28.40 -33.00 36.49
N LYS A 201 27.96 -33.65 37.58
CA LYS A 201 28.78 -33.97 38.76
C LYS A 201 29.58 -32.75 39.24
N ALA A 202 28.93 -31.58 39.22
CA ALA A 202 29.56 -30.31 39.51
C ALA A 202 29.88 -30.19 41.01
N LYS A 203 30.93 -29.44 41.36
CA LYS A 203 31.32 -29.24 42.76
C LYS A 203 30.89 -27.85 43.23
N PRO A 204 29.94 -27.74 44.19
CA PRO A 204 29.59 -26.47 44.82
C PRO A 204 30.82 -25.78 45.37
N GLN A 205 30.95 -24.48 45.11
CA GLN A 205 31.94 -23.63 45.75
C GLN A 205 31.25 -22.92 46.92
N LYS A 206 31.92 -22.91 48.07
CA LYS A 206 31.46 -22.16 49.25
C LYS A 206 31.81 -20.69 49.11
#